data_AF-A0ABC9WXN3-F1
#
_entry.id   AF-A0ABC9WXN3-F1
#
_cell.length_a   1.000
_cell.length_b   1.000
_cell.length_c   1.000
_cell.angle_alpha   90.00
_cell.angle_beta   90.00
_cell.angle_gamma   90.00
#
_symmetry.space_group_name_H-M   'P 1'
#
loop_
_entity.id
_entity.type
_entity.pdbx_description
1 polymer ?
#
loop_
_entity_poly.entity_id
_entity_poly.type
_entity_poly.pdbx_seq_one_letter_code
_entity_poly.pdbx_strand_id
1 'polypeptide(L)'
;MTSWSAWEIHLGMDEELTESLWVRIKGRAGTGDTIVGVCYRPPDQGDRVDEALYRQIGAASRSQALVLVGDFNHSDICWRHNTAGHKQARKFLECISDNFLLQMMEEPTRRGAMQDLVLTNKERLMWNVKLKGSLGCSDHEMVEFRILRAVRRVHSRLTILDFRRADFGLFRDLLGRIPWDKALEGRGARDSWLIFKDHLLQAQERCIPAKRKSDKNTKRPPRMNKELLGKVKHQKEAYRGWKQGQVAWEEYRETV
;
A
#
# COMPACT_ATOMS: atom_id res chain seq x y z
N MET A 1 4.49 9.02 -31.77
CA MET A 1 4.08 7.84 -30.97
C MET A 1 5.15 7.54 -29.95
N THR A 2 4.83 7.53 -28.65
CA THR A 2 5.74 6.98 -27.63
C THR A 2 5.78 5.45 -27.78
N SER A 3 6.95 4.91 -28.12
CA SER A 3 7.17 3.46 -28.15
C SER A 3 7.10 2.88 -26.73
N TRP A 4 6.45 1.73 -26.61
CA TRP A 4 6.33 0.95 -25.38
C TRP A 4 7.11 -0.35 -25.57
N SER A 5 7.80 -0.77 -24.51
CA SER A 5 8.39 -2.11 -24.45
C SER A 5 7.77 -2.84 -23.28
N ALA A 6 7.27 -4.03 -23.56
CA ALA A 6 6.71 -4.95 -22.61
C ALA A 6 7.13 -6.37 -22.99
N TRP A 7 7.35 -7.21 -22.00
CA TRP A 7 7.67 -8.62 -22.21
C TRP A 7 7.05 -9.44 -21.10
N GLU A 8 6.67 -10.65 -21.45
CA GLU A 8 6.19 -11.64 -20.50
C GLU A 8 7.30 -12.00 -19.51
N ILE A 9 6.90 -12.23 -18.26
CA ILE A 9 7.78 -12.68 -17.20
C ILE A 9 7.15 -13.89 -16.52
N HIS A 10 7.98 -14.81 -16.09
CA HIS A 10 7.54 -15.94 -15.27
C HIS A 10 7.85 -15.59 -13.82
N LEU A 11 6.82 -15.65 -12.98
CA LEU A 11 6.93 -15.42 -11.54
C LEU A 11 6.69 -16.75 -10.82
N GLY A 12 7.42 -17.00 -9.74
CA GLY A 12 7.40 -18.30 -9.05
C GLY A 12 8.25 -19.37 -9.75
N MET A 13 8.46 -20.48 -9.05
CA MET A 13 9.11 -21.70 -9.56
C MET A 13 8.19 -22.92 -9.29
N ASP A 14 6.89 -22.68 -9.31
CA ASP A 14 5.90 -23.70 -8.96
C ASP A 14 5.63 -24.62 -10.15
N GLU A 15 5.51 -25.93 -9.88
CA GLU A 15 5.14 -26.94 -10.86
C GLU A 15 3.64 -26.88 -11.22
N GLU A 16 2.83 -26.25 -10.35
CA GLU A 16 1.38 -26.10 -10.52
C GLU A 16 1.05 -25.01 -11.56
N LEU A 17 0.19 -25.34 -12.52
CA LEU A 17 -0.25 -24.43 -13.57
C LEU A 17 -1.35 -23.51 -13.05
N THR A 18 -0.99 -22.26 -12.78
CA THR A 18 -1.94 -21.18 -12.48
C THR A 18 -2.44 -20.54 -13.77
N GLU A 19 -3.72 -20.18 -13.85
CA GLU A 19 -4.25 -19.35 -14.94
C GLU A 19 -3.90 -17.87 -14.72
N SER A 20 -2.62 -17.54 -14.93
CA SER A 20 -2.11 -16.18 -14.78
C SER A 20 -1.13 -15.81 -15.89
N LEU A 21 -1.13 -14.53 -16.26
CA LEU A 21 -0.18 -13.92 -17.19
C LEU A 21 0.46 -12.72 -16.53
N TRP A 22 1.79 -12.65 -16.58
CA TRP A 22 2.56 -11.56 -15.99
C TRP A 22 3.41 -10.87 -17.03
N VAL A 23 3.28 -9.56 -17.11
CA VAL A 23 4.00 -8.72 -18.08
C VAL A 23 4.78 -7.64 -17.34
N ARG A 24 6.03 -7.43 -17.73
CA ARG A 24 6.83 -6.28 -17.30
C ARG A 24 6.73 -5.18 -18.34
N ILE A 25 6.18 -4.03 -17.95
CA ILE A 25 6.14 -2.83 -18.76
C ILE A 25 7.31 -1.93 -18.39
N LYS A 26 8.15 -1.60 -19.36
CA LYS A 26 9.36 -0.80 -19.13
C LYS A 26 9.01 0.64 -18.72
N GLY A 27 9.61 1.05 -17.61
CA GLY A 27 9.60 2.44 -17.16
C GLY A 27 10.34 3.39 -18.08
N ARG A 28 10.17 4.70 -17.88
CA ARG A 28 11.14 5.67 -18.39
C ARG A 28 12.41 5.59 -17.54
N ALA A 29 13.51 6.13 -18.05
CA ALA A 29 14.77 6.20 -17.31
C ALA A 29 14.55 6.83 -15.92
N GLY A 30 14.88 6.08 -14.86
CA GLY A 30 14.76 6.52 -13.47
C GLY A 30 13.39 6.34 -12.82
N THR A 31 12.37 5.80 -13.51
CA THR A 31 11.02 5.62 -12.93
C THR A 31 10.72 4.22 -12.42
N GLY A 32 11.57 3.23 -12.76
CA GLY A 32 11.31 1.82 -12.49
C GLY A 32 10.24 1.24 -13.43
N ASP A 33 10.27 -0.09 -13.57
CA ASP A 33 9.31 -0.84 -14.38
C ASP A 33 8.01 -1.08 -13.59
N THR A 34 6.93 -1.31 -14.33
CA THR A 34 5.63 -1.71 -13.76
C THR A 34 5.36 -3.16 -14.13
N ILE A 35 5.04 -3.99 -13.14
CA ILE A 35 4.50 -5.32 -13.39
C ILE A 35 2.99 -5.22 -13.54
N VAL A 36 2.45 -5.89 -14.55
CA VAL A 36 1.01 -6.07 -14.74
C VAL A 36 0.72 -7.56 -14.73
N GLY A 37 -0.13 -8.01 -13.82
CA GLY A 37 -0.63 -9.38 -13.75
C GLY A 37 -2.10 -9.43 -14.13
N VAL A 38 -2.47 -10.44 -14.92
CA VAL A 38 -3.86 -10.84 -15.14
C VAL A 38 -4.03 -12.26 -14.59
N CYS A 39 -5.06 -12.49 -13.78
CA CYS A 39 -5.32 -13.81 -13.20
C CYS A 39 -6.77 -14.21 -13.39
N TYR A 40 -6.99 -15.51 -13.58
CA TYR A 40 -8.28 -16.15 -13.43
C TYR A 40 -8.12 -17.25 -12.38
N ARG A 41 -8.95 -17.24 -11.34
CA ARG A 41 -9.00 -18.31 -10.35
C ARG A 41 -10.38 -18.96 -10.42
N PRO A 42 -10.50 -20.19 -10.95
CA PRO A 42 -11.76 -20.92 -10.98
C PRO A 42 -12.40 -21.05 -9.58
N PRO A 43 -13.74 -21.09 -9.47
CA PRO A 43 -14.43 -21.15 -8.18
C PRO A 43 -14.08 -22.41 -7.37
N ASP A 44 -13.85 -23.54 -8.02
CA ASP A 44 -13.53 -24.85 -7.45
C ASP A 44 -12.03 -25.18 -7.45
N GLN A 45 -11.17 -24.17 -7.65
CA GLN A 45 -9.72 -24.35 -7.64
C GLN A 45 -9.23 -24.90 -6.29
N GLY A 46 -8.32 -25.89 -6.36
CA GLY A 46 -7.73 -26.54 -5.20
C GLY A 46 -6.66 -25.71 -4.49
N ASP A 47 -6.50 -25.94 -3.18
CA ASP A 47 -5.59 -25.20 -2.28
C ASP A 47 -4.14 -25.11 -2.80
N ARG A 48 -3.62 -26.14 -3.49
CA ARG A 48 -2.23 -26.15 -4.02
C ARG A 48 -2.00 -25.12 -5.13
N VAL A 49 -2.96 -25.00 -6.04
CA VAL A 49 -2.91 -24.05 -7.16
C VAL A 49 -3.13 -22.62 -6.63
N ASP A 50 -4.01 -22.45 -5.65
CA ASP A 50 -4.18 -21.18 -4.92
C ASP A 50 -2.85 -20.75 -4.26
N GLU A 51 -2.15 -21.66 -3.60
CA GLU A 51 -0.87 -21.35 -2.96
C GLU A 51 0.24 -20.98 -3.96
N ALA A 52 0.28 -21.62 -5.13
CA ALA A 52 1.18 -21.25 -6.23
C ALA A 52 0.86 -19.83 -6.73
N LEU A 53 -0.41 -19.52 -6.96
CA LEU A 53 -0.85 -18.18 -7.34
C LEU A 53 -0.46 -17.14 -6.29
N TYR A 54 -0.61 -17.45 -5.00
CA TYR A 54 -0.24 -16.53 -3.91
C TYR A 54 1.27 -16.30 -3.84
N ARG A 55 2.10 -17.32 -4.12
CA ARG A 55 3.55 -17.16 -4.25
C ARG A 55 3.92 -16.25 -5.42
N GLN A 56 3.25 -16.37 -6.56
CA GLN A 56 3.44 -15.46 -7.70
C GLN A 56 3.07 -14.03 -7.36
N ILE A 57 1.90 -13.81 -6.76
CA ILE A 57 1.44 -12.50 -6.28
C ILE A 57 2.47 -11.91 -5.31
N GLY A 58 2.99 -12.72 -4.37
CA GLY A 58 4.00 -12.29 -3.41
C GLY A 58 5.38 -12.00 -4.01
N ALA A 59 5.73 -12.65 -5.12
CA ALA A 59 6.92 -12.29 -5.90
C ALA A 59 6.70 -10.96 -6.65
N ALA A 60 5.54 -10.80 -7.28
CA ALA A 60 5.14 -9.62 -8.04
C ALA A 60 5.09 -8.37 -7.16
N SER A 61 4.53 -8.49 -5.95
CA SER A 61 4.29 -7.39 -5.00
C SER A 61 5.56 -6.67 -4.55
N ARG A 62 6.70 -7.36 -4.61
CA ARG A 62 8.04 -6.81 -4.31
C ARG A 62 8.54 -5.83 -5.35
N SER A 63 7.89 -5.76 -6.51
CA SER A 63 8.22 -4.81 -7.58
C SER A 63 7.88 -3.38 -7.18
N GLN A 64 8.56 -2.40 -7.78
CA GLN A 64 8.34 -0.99 -7.46
C GLN A 64 6.90 -0.51 -7.76
N ALA A 65 6.26 -1.12 -8.76
CA ALA A 65 4.89 -0.86 -9.14
C ALA A 65 4.26 -2.17 -9.64
N LEU A 66 3.11 -2.53 -9.09
CA LEU A 66 2.30 -3.67 -9.50
C LEU A 66 0.87 -3.22 -9.76
N VAL A 67 0.31 -3.67 -10.88
CA VAL A 67 -1.13 -3.73 -11.13
C VAL A 67 -1.50 -5.19 -11.31
N LEU A 68 -2.46 -5.68 -10.54
CA LEU A 68 -2.97 -7.03 -10.65
C LEU A 68 -4.48 -6.94 -10.90
N VAL A 69 -4.95 -7.56 -11.97
CA VAL A 69 -6.36 -7.62 -12.31
C VAL A 69 -6.78 -9.07 -12.51
N GLY A 70 -8.02 -9.38 -12.21
CA GLY A 70 -8.50 -10.74 -12.43
C GLY A 70 -9.82 -11.04 -11.77
N ASP A 71 -10.42 -12.15 -12.19
CA ASP A 71 -11.55 -12.77 -11.51
C ASP A 71 -11.00 -13.82 -10.53
N PHE A 72 -11.24 -13.57 -9.25
CA PHE A 72 -10.75 -14.43 -8.18
C PHE A 72 -11.84 -15.35 -7.59
N ASN A 73 -13.11 -15.20 -8.01
CA ASN A 73 -14.23 -16.00 -7.54
C ASN A 73 -14.39 -16.09 -5.99
N HIS A 74 -13.94 -15.07 -5.25
CA HIS A 74 -14.09 -14.96 -3.80
C HIS A 74 -15.23 -14.01 -3.43
N SER A 75 -16.47 -14.46 -3.61
CA SER A 75 -17.68 -13.65 -3.42
C SER A 75 -18.01 -13.31 -1.97
N ASP A 76 -17.45 -14.04 -1.01
CA ASP A 76 -17.72 -13.91 0.42
C ASP A 76 -16.76 -12.96 1.16
N ILE A 77 -15.85 -12.30 0.43
CA ILE A 77 -14.96 -11.29 1.00
C ILE A 77 -15.73 -9.99 1.25
N CYS A 78 -15.76 -9.56 2.50
CA CYS A 78 -16.20 -8.23 2.89
C CYS A 78 -15.00 -7.26 2.91
N TRP A 79 -14.77 -6.56 1.80
CA TRP A 79 -13.68 -5.60 1.66
C TRP A 79 -13.73 -4.44 2.67
N ARG A 80 -14.94 -3.99 3.06
CA ARG A 80 -15.12 -2.93 4.06
C ARG A 80 -14.58 -3.32 5.44
N HIS A 81 -14.78 -4.57 5.84
CA HIS A 81 -14.40 -5.05 7.18
C HIS A 81 -13.14 -5.92 7.14
N ASN A 82 -12.58 -6.16 5.95
CA ASN A 82 -11.44 -7.05 5.73
C ASN A 82 -11.66 -8.45 6.34
N THR A 83 -12.83 -9.05 6.08
CA THR A 83 -13.20 -10.39 6.56
C THR A 83 -13.67 -11.29 5.42
N ALA A 84 -13.57 -12.60 5.61
CA ALA A 84 -14.10 -13.61 4.68
C ALA A 84 -14.64 -14.83 5.45
N GLY A 85 -15.68 -15.47 4.93
CA GLY A 85 -16.33 -16.60 5.58
C GLY A 85 -15.61 -17.93 5.31
N HIS A 86 -15.24 -18.16 4.06
CA HIS A 86 -14.59 -19.38 3.58
C HIS A 86 -13.08 -19.36 3.84
N LYS A 87 -12.52 -20.56 4.07
CA LYS A 87 -11.09 -20.74 4.37
C LYS A 87 -10.21 -20.23 3.23
N GLN A 88 -10.55 -20.53 1.98
CA GLN A 88 -9.78 -20.10 0.80
C GLN A 88 -9.79 -18.57 0.66
N ALA A 89 -10.95 -17.94 0.78
CA ALA A 89 -11.07 -16.49 0.73
C ALA A 89 -10.30 -15.80 1.88
N ARG A 90 -10.25 -16.39 3.08
CA ARG A 90 -9.38 -15.91 4.17
C ARG A 90 -7.90 -15.99 3.83
N LYS A 91 -7.42 -17.12 3.29
CA LYS A 91 -6.03 -17.27 2.83
C LYS A 91 -5.69 -16.24 1.75
N PHE A 92 -6.60 -15.99 0.80
CA PHE A 92 -6.42 -14.96 -0.21
C PHE A 92 -6.31 -13.57 0.43
N LEU A 93 -7.21 -13.23 1.34
CA LEU A 93 -7.22 -11.93 2.01
C LEU A 93 -5.96 -11.70 2.87
N GLU A 94 -5.48 -12.75 3.53
CA GLU A 94 -4.17 -12.77 4.22
C GLU A 94 -3.04 -12.50 3.22
N CYS A 95 -3.03 -13.16 2.06
CA CYS A 95 -2.05 -12.92 1.01
C CYS A 95 -2.06 -11.47 0.52
N ILE A 96 -3.23 -10.88 0.26
CA ILE A 96 -3.37 -9.47 -0.14
C ILE A 96 -2.82 -8.54 0.95
N SER A 97 -3.17 -8.81 2.20
CA SER A 97 -2.74 -8.01 3.36
C SER A 97 -1.23 -8.09 3.59
N ASP A 98 -0.65 -9.30 3.57
CA ASP A 98 0.78 -9.57 3.73
C ASP A 98 1.64 -8.89 2.65
N ASN A 99 1.06 -8.69 1.48
CA ASN A 99 1.70 -8.08 0.32
C ASN A 99 1.39 -6.59 0.14
N PHE A 100 0.67 -5.98 1.09
CA PHE A 100 0.27 -4.56 1.07
C PHE A 100 -0.45 -4.17 -0.22
N LEU A 101 -1.27 -5.08 -0.74
CA LEU A 101 -2.06 -4.83 -1.94
C LEU A 101 -3.37 -4.13 -1.56
N LEU A 102 -3.69 -3.10 -2.32
CA LEU A 102 -4.87 -2.27 -2.15
C LEU A 102 -5.87 -2.62 -3.24
N GLN A 103 -7.10 -2.94 -2.84
CA GLN A 103 -8.23 -2.99 -3.75
C GLN A 103 -8.64 -1.57 -4.14
N MET A 104 -8.74 -1.33 -5.45
CA MET A 104 -9.01 0.00 -6.00
C MET A 104 -10.47 0.21 -6.39
N MET A 105 -11.28 -0.84 -6.38
CA MET A 105 -12.71 -0.77 -6.66
C MET A 105 -13.53 -0.84 -5.37
N GLU A 106 -14.59 -0.04 -5.31
CA GLU A 106 -15.58 -0.06 -4.22
C GLU A 106 -16.92 -0.68 -4.65
N GLU A 107 -17.17 -0.75 -5.96
CA GLU A 107 -18.43 -1.24 -6.53
C GLU A 107 -18.31 -2.69 -7.01
N PRO A 108 -19.35 -3.54 -6.81
CA PRO A 108 -19.36 -4.92 -7.28
C PRO A 108 -19.35 -5.02 -8.81
N THR A 109 -18.74 -6.09 -9.33
CA THR A 109 -18.54 -6.30 -10.77
C THR A 109 -19.43 -7.37 -11.38
N ARG A 110 -20.14 -8.15 -10.56
CA ARG A 110 -21.04 -9.22 -11.01
C ARG A 110 -22.22 -9.39 -10.06
N ARG A 111 -23.43 -8.99 -10.46
CA ARG A 111 -24.69 -9.21 -9.70
C ARG A 111 -24.61 -8.84 -8.20
N GLY A 112 -23.86 -7.81 -7.85
CA GLY A 112 -23.68 -7.37 -6.44
C GLY A 112 -22.53 -8.04 -5.68
N ALA A 113 -21.79 -8.97 -6.29
CA ALA A 113 -20.56 -9.56 -5.75
C ALA A 113 -19.30 -8.94 -6.39
N MET A 114 -18.26 -8.74 -5.58
CA MET A 114 -16.96 -8.24 -6.02
C MET A 114 -16.01 -9.42 -6.21
N GLN A 115 -16.09 -10.07 -7.38
CA GLN A 115 -15.26 -11.23 -7.75
C GLN A 115 -14.08 -10.79 -8.64
N ASP A 116 -14.31 -9.80 -9.50
CA ASP A 116 -13.26 -9.15 -10.26
C ASP A 116 -12.59 -8.11 -9.38
N LEU A 117 -11.27 -8.16 -9.29
CA LEU A 117 -10.49 -7.30 -8.41
C LEU A 117 -9.46 -6.49 -9.20
N VAL A 118 -9.20 -5.26 -8.76
CA VAL A 118 -8.08 -4.46 -9.27
C VAL A 118 -7.19 -4.06 -8.11
N LEU A 119 -6.08 -4.77 -7.99
CA LEU A 119 -5.15 -4.70 -6.88
C LEU A 119 -3.88 -3.94 -7.28
N THR A 120 -3.35 -3.12 -6.37
CA THR A 120 -2.07 -2.41 -6.56
C THR A 120 -1.29 -2.32 -5.27
N ASN A 121 0.04 -2.37 -5.36
CA ASN A 121 0.92 -2.09 -4.21
C ASN A 121 1.18 -0.58 -4.02
N LYS A 122 0.55 0.27 -4.84
CA LYS A 122 0.77 1.71 -4.86
C LYS A 122 -0.51 2.45 -5.27
N GLU A 123 -1.14 3.08 -4.29
CA GLU A 123 -2.40 3.84 -4.43
C GLU A 123 -2.40 4.83 -5.60
N ARG A 124 -1.32 5.62 -5.75
CA ARG A 124 -1.20 6.65 -6.80
C ARG A 124 -0.72 6.11 -8.16
N LEU A 125 -0.67 4.80 -8.35
CA LEU A 125 -0.30 4.20 -9.63
C LEU A 125 -1.46 4.21 -10.63
N MET A 126 -2.69 4.13 -10.13
CA MET A 126 -3.88 4.03 -10.95
C MET A 126 -4.76 5.26 -10.80
N TRP A 127 -5.49 5.59 -11.86
CA TRP A 127 -6.37 6.74 -11.94
C TRP A 127 -7.63 6.41 -12.74
N ASN A 128 -8.75 7.06 -12.40
CA ASN A 128 -10.05 6.90 -13.07
C ASN A 128 -10.50 5.43 -13.19
N VAL A 129 -10.43 4.66 -12.10
CA VAL A 129 -10.99 3.31 -12.05
C VAL A 129 -12.52 3.43 -12.02
N LYS A 130 -13.21 2.82 -12.98
CA LYS A 130 -14.67 2.90 -13.11
C LYS A 130 -15.22 1.68 -13.84
N LEU A 131 -16.47 1.35 -13.56
CA LEU A 131 -17.23 0.37 -14.32
C LEU A 131 -17.80 0.99 -15.61
N LYS A 132 -17.93 0.17 -16.65
CA LYS A 132 -18.32 0.62 -18.00
C LYS A 132 -19.57 -0.05 -18.57
N GLY A 133 -20.27 -0.88 -17.80
CA GLY A 133 -21.31 -1.74 -18.34
C GLY A 133 -20.75 -3.11 -18.70
N SER A 134 -21.63 -4.08 -18.87
CA SER A 134 -21.27 -5.38 -19.43
C SER A 134 -20.85 -5.27 -20.89
N LEU A 135 -19.92 -6.14 -21.30
CA LEU A 135 -19.56 -6.30 -22.70
C LEU A 135 -20.45 -7.37 -23.34
N GLY A 136 -21.37 -6.94 -24.23
CA GLY A 136 -22.29 -7.85 -24.90
C GLY A 136 -23.25 -8.52 -23.91
N CYS A 137 -23.31 -9.86 -23.94
CA CYS A 137 -24.18 -10.66 -23.05
C CYS A 137 -23.45 -11.14 -21.78
N SER A 138 -22.26 -10.61 -21.48
CA SER A 138 -21.54 -10.98 -20.25
C SER A 138 -22.31 -10.57 -19.01
N ASP A 139 -22.25 -11.39 -17.97
CA ASP A 139 -22.74 -11.06 -16.62
C ASP A 139 -21.69 -10.33 -15.77
N HIS A 140 -20.49 -10.09 -16.31
CA HIS A 140 -19.42 -9.28 -15.71
C HIS A 140 -19.41 -7.86 -16.29
N GLU A 141 -19.11 -6.90 -15.41
CA GLU A 141 -18.94 -5.49 -15.74
C GLU A 141 -17.51 -5.21 -16.22
N MET A 142 -17.35 -4.43 -17.30
CA MET A 142 -16.03 -3.99 -17.73
C MET A 142 -15.44 -2.98 -16.74
N VAL A 143 -14.17 -3.16 -16.40
CA VAL A 143 -13.41 -2.19 -15.60
C VAL A 143 -12.47 -1.39 -16.50
N GLU A 144 -12.65 -0.07 -16.53
CA GLU A 144 -11.71 0.87 -17.18
C GLU A 144 -10.87 1.57 -16.12
N PHE A 145 -9.55 1.63 -16.34
CA PHE A 145 -8.64 2.41 -15.51
C PHE A 145 -7.44 2.91 -16.32
N ARG A 146 -6.69 3.84 -15.74
CA ARG A 146 -5.44 4.36 -16.31
C ARG A 146 -4.26 4.05 -15.40
N ILE A 147 -3.21 3.45 -15.95
CA ILE A 147 -1.93 3.28 -15.26
C ILE A 147 -1.08 4.54 -15.46
N LEU A 148 -0.85 5.28 -14.38
CA LEU A 148 -0.03 6.47 -14.39
C LEU A 148 1.44 6.08 -14.47
N ARG A 149 2.08 6.44 -15.59
CA ARG A 149 3.54 6.44 -15.65
C ARG A 149 4.04 7.66 -14.91
N ALA A 150 5.04 7.46 -14.05
CA ALA A 150 5.73 8.57 -13.42
C ALA A 150 6.24 9.52 -14.52
N VAL A 151 5.62 10.69 -14.60
CA VAL A 151 6.20 11.84 -15.27
C VAL A 151 7.44 12.20 -14.44
N ARG A 152 8.51 12.67 -15.11
CA ARG A 152 9.71 13.20 -14.45
C ARG A 152 9.25 13.96 -13.22
N ARG A 153 9.69 13.55 -12.02
CA ARG A 153 9.47 14.35 -10.81
C ARG A 153 10.02 15.72 -11.13
N VAL A 154 9.16 16.70 -11.40
CA VAL A 154 9.52 18.09 -11.14
C VAL A 154 9.89 18.04 -9.67
N HIS A 155 11.16 18.30 -9.38
CA HIS A 155 11.66 18.28 -8.02
C HIS A 155 10.88 19.37 -7.29
N SER A 156 9.82 19.01 -6.58
CA SER A 156 9.14 19.96 -5.74
C SER A 156 10.15 20.29 -4.65
N ARG A 157 10.56 21.56 -4.63
CA ARG A 157 11.37 22.15 -3.58
C ARG A 157 10.55 22.07 -2.28
N LEU A 158 10.56 20.90 -1.66
CA LEU A 158 9.81 20.62 -0.43
C LEU A 158 10.54 21.32 0.71
N THR A 159 9.89 22.34 1.26
CA THR A 159 10.27 22.94 2.53
C THR A 159 9.80 22.00 3.64
N ILE A 160 10.72 21.58 4.50
CA ILE A 160 10.43 20.72 5.67
C ILE A 160 10.80 21.45 6.94
N LEU A 161 10.12 21.19 8.04
CA LEU A 161 10.46 21.76 9.35
C LEU A 161 11.80 21.19 9.85
N ASP A 162 12.68 22.05 10.35
CA ASP A 162 13.98 21.67 10.90
C ASP A 162 13.93 21.57 12.43
N PHE A 163 13.41 20.44 12.92
CA PHE A 163 13.32 20.17 14.36
C PHE A 163 14.66 20.20 15.10
N ARG A 164 15.81 20.10 14.40
CA ARG A 164 17.14 20.26 15.03
C ARG A 164 17.43 21.69 15.46
N ARG A 165 16.77 22.67 14.83
CA ARG A 165 16.90 24.09 15.11
C ARG A 165 15.62 24.65 15.77
N ALA A 166 14.73 23.78 16.22
CA ALA A 166 13.52 24.20 16.91
C ALA A 166 13.86 24.84 18.25
N ASP A 167 13.21 25.97 18.54
CA ASP A 167 13.22 26.55 19.88
C ASP A 167 12.13 25.88 20.73
N PHE A 168 12.51 24.80 21.41
CA PHE A 168 11.59 24.07 22.29
C PHE A 168 11.23 24.84 23.57
N GLY A 169 12.03 25.83 23.96
CA GLY A 169 11.72 26.72 25.09
C GLY A 169 10.53 27.60 24.74
N LEU A 170 10.65 28.35 23.65
CA LEU A 170 9.57 29.18 23.12
C LEU A 170 8.32 28.36 22.77
N PHE A 171 8.49 27.15 22.22
CA PHE A 171 7.36 26.27 21.89
C PHE A 171 6.56 25.88 23.14
N ARG A 172 7.25 25.55 24.23
CA ARG A 172 6.62 25.21 25.51
C ARG A 172 5.93 26.44 26.13
N ASP A 173 6.57 27.60 26.06
CA ASP A 173 6.00 28.84 26.58
C ASP A 173 4.72 29.24 25.84
N LEU A 174 4.71 29.14 24.50
CA LEU A 174 3.53 29.44 23.69
C LEU A 174 2.36 28.52 24.02
N LEU A 175 2.62 27.23 24.22
CA LEU A 175 1.57 26.27 24.60
C LEU A 175 1.14 26.40 26.06
N GLY A 176 2.07 26.75 26.95
CA GLY A 176 1.81 26.92 28.39
C GLY A 176 1.01 28.18 28.73
N ARG A 177 1.05 29.20 27.86
CA ARG A 177 0.27 30.45 28.02
C ARG A 177 -1.20 30.31 27.66
N ILE A 178 -1.60 29.22 27.03
CA ILE A 178 -2.99 29.01 26.60
C ILE A 178 -3.81 28.59 27.82
N PRO A 179 -4.92 29.27 28.15
CA PRO A 179 -5.81 28.86 29.23
C PRO A 179 -6.65 27.66 28.76
N TRP A 180 -6.06 26.47 28.76
CA TRP A 180 -6.66 25.24 28.23
C TRP A 180 -8.02 24.92 28.83
N ASP A 181 -8.19 25.15 30.13
CA ASP A 181 -9.46 24.92 30.82
C ASP A 181 -10.60 25.70 30.16
N LYS A 182 -10.38 26.98 29.83
CA LYS A 182 -11.37 27.83 29.14
C LYS A 182 -11.47 27.50 27.65
N ALA A 183 -10.34 27.16 27.01
CA ALA A 183 -10.31 26.87 25.59
C ALA A 183 -11.12 25.61 25.23
N LEU A 184 -11.16 24.64 26.16
CA LEU A 184 -11.78 23.33 25.95
C LEU A 184 -13.12 23.17 26.70
N GLU A 185 -13.50 24.11 27.57
CA GLU A 185 -14.73 24.07 28.35
C GLU A 185 -15.99 23.88 27.48
N GLY A 186 -16.82 22.91 27.84
CA GLY A 186 -18.11 22.64 27.17
C GLY A 186 -18.01 22.09 25.75
N ARG A 187 -16.81 21.69 25.28
CA ARG A 187 -16.59 21.19 23.92
C ARG A 187 -16.50 19.67 23.85
N GLY A 188 -16.99 19.09 22.76
CA GLY A 188 -16.82 17.67 22.46
C GLY A 188 -15.37 17.32 22.09
N ALA A 189 -15.04 16.03 22.05
CA ALA A 189 -13.69 15.55 21.77
C ALA A 189 -13.15 16.02 20.39
N ARG A 190 -14.01 16.06 19.37
CA ARG A 190 -13.63 16.50 18.02
C ARG A 190 -13.26 17.99 17.99
N ASP A 191 -14.06 18.84 18.60
CA ASP A 191 -13.83 20.29 18.61
C ASP A 191 -12.63 20.65 19.49
N SER A 192 -12.51 19.97 20.62
CA SER A 192 -11.34 20.09 21.51
C SER A 192 -10.04 19.72 20.78
N TRP A 193 -10.06 18.64 19.99
CA TRP A 193 -8.91 18.23 19.18
C TRP A 193 -8.53 19.28 18.12
N LEU A 194 -9.53 19.86 17.44
CA LEU A 194 -9.26 20.89 16.41
C LEU A 194 -8.61 22.13 17.02
N ILE A 195 -9.08 22.57 18.19
CA ILE A 195 -8.52 23.73 18.90
C ILE A 195 -7.09 23.46 19.37
N PHE A 196 -6.85 22.30 19.97
CA PHE A 196 -5.52 21.88 20.37
C PHE A 196 -4.58 21.84 19.17
N LYS A 197 -5.00 21.19 18.09
CA LYS A 197 -4.22 21.06 16.86
C LYS A 197 -3.87 22.42 16.26
N ASP A 198 -4.82 23.36 16.25
CA ASP A 198 -4.60 24.69 15.71
C ASP A 198 -3.51 25.44 16.48
N HIS A 199 -3.61 25.49 17.81
CA HIS A 199 -2.59 26.13 18.66
C HIS A 199 -1.23 25.45 18.55
N LEU A 200 -1.20 24.12 18.45
CA LEU A 200 0.02 23.35 18.23
C LEU A 200 0.69 23.73 16.90
N LEU A 201 -0.09 23.85 15.83
CA LEU A 201 0.43 24.22 14.51
C LEU A 201 0.91 25.67 14.48
N GLN A 202 0.19 26.61 15.11
CA GLN A 202 0.63 28.00 15.25
C GLN A 202 1.95 28.11 16.02
N ALA A 203 2.09 27.38 17.14
CA ALA A 203 3.34 27.34 17.89
C ALA A 203 4.47 26.71 17.05
N GLN A 204 4.16 25.68 16.26
CA GLN A 204 5.12 24.99 15.41
C GLN A 204 5.67 25.90 14.32
N GLU A 205 4.83 26.71 13.69
CA GLU A 205 5.25 27.68 12.67
C GLU A 205 6.18 28.76 13.22
N ARG A 206 5.96 29.20 14.47
CA ARG A 206 6.77 30.24 15.11
C ARG A 206 8.11 29.70 15.63
N CYS A 207 8.14 28.47 16.12
CA CYS A 207 9.30 27.94 16.83
C CYS A 207 10.21 27.06 15.99
N ILE A 208 9.73 26.53 14.86
CA ILE A 208 10.46 25.55 14.07
C ILE A 208 10.77 26.14 12.69
N PRO A 209 12.03 26.54 12.43
CA PRO A 209 12.39 27.11 11.16
C PRO A 209 12.25 26.06 10.06
N ALA A 210 11.78 26.51 8.89
CA ALA A 210 11.65 25.67 7.73
C ALA A 210 13.00 25.59 6.99
N LYS A 211 13.45 24.39 6.64
CA LYS A 211 14.63 24.17 5.79
C LYS A 211 14.24 23.63 4.43
N ARG A 212 15.03 24.02 3.44
CA ARG A 212 14.97 23.43 2.11
C ARG A 212 15.61 22.05 2.17
N LYS A 213 14.90 21.03 1.69
CA LYS A 213 15.51 19.72 1.50
C LYS A 213 16.53 19.82 0.36
N SER A 214 17.81 19.58 0.65
CA SER A 214 18.85 19.52 -0.39
C SER A 214 18.67 18.28 -1.26
N ASP A 215 18.89 18.41 -2.57
CA ASP A 215 18.78 17.35 -3.58
C ASP A 215 19.78 16.19 -3.44
N LYS A 216 20.55 16.14 -2.35
CA LYS A 216 21.40 14.98 -2.08
C LYS A 216 20.48 13.78 -1.86
N ASN A 217 20.54 12.87 -2.82
CA ASN A 217 19.91 11.55 -2.93
C ASN A 217 20.04 10.70 -1.65
N THR A 218 19.41 11.09 -0.57
CA THR A 218 19.14 10.18 0.53
C THR A 218 17.78 9.58 0.24
N LYS A 219 17.79 8.35 -0.28
CA LYS A 219 16.65 7.40 -0.34
C LYS A 219 16.05 7.10 1.05
N ARG A 220 16.26 7.97 2.04
CA ARG A 220 16.04 7.73 3.47
C ARG A 220 15.02 8.75 3.98
N PRO A 221 13.97 8.28 4.67
CA PRO A 221 13.11 9.15 5.46
C PRO A 221 13.94 9.87 6.54
N PRO A 222 13.71 11.16 6.81
CA PRO A 222 14.46 11.92 7.82
C PRO A 222 14.40 11.34 9.24
N ARG A 223 13.37 10.52 9.55
CA ARG A 223 13.14 9.89 10.86
C ARG A 223 13.90 8.56 11.04
N MET A 224 14.50 8.01 9.99
CA MET A 224 15.11 6.67 10.02
C MET A 224 16.60 6.78 10.37
N ASN A 225 16.94 6.58 11.65
CA ASN A 225 18.33 6.46 12.11
C ASN A 225 18.86 5.02 11.88
N LYS A 226 20.17 4.80 12.03
CA LYS A 226 20.80 3.48 11.82
C LYS A 226 20.26 2.42 12.77
N GLU A 227 19.90 2.81 13.98
CA GLU A 227 19.39 1.92 15.02
C GLU A 227 17.99 1.38 14.68
N LEU A 228 17.07 2.26 14.30
CA LEU A 228 15.73 1.90 13.83
C LEU A 228 15.79 1.01 12.59
N LEU A 229 16.75 1.26 11.69
CA LEU A 229 17.00 0.38 10.55
C LEU A 229 17.45 -1.02 10.97
N GLY A 230 18.33 -1.11 11.97
CA GLY A 230 18.75 -2.39 12.55
C GLY A 230 17.56 -3.15 13.12
N LYS A 231 16.73 -2.47 13.92
CA LYS A 231 15.51 -3.04 14.52
C LYS A 231 14.51 -3.51 13.47
N VAL A 232 14.20 -2.69 12.46
CA VAL A 232 13.30 -3.08 11.36
C VAL A 232 13.86 -4.24 10.54
N LYS A 233 15.18 -4.27 10.30
CA LYS A 233 15.82 -5.37 9.57
C LYS A 233 15.75 -6.67 10.37
N HIS A 234 16.08 -6.61 11.66
CA HIS A 234 16.03 -7.74 12.58
C HIS A 234 14.61 -8.31 12.71
N GLN A 235 13.61 -7.45 12.87
CA GLN A 235 12.20 -7.86 12.92
C GLN A 235 11.74 -8.52 11.62
N LYS A 236 12.17 -8.01 10.46
CA LYS A 236 11.89 -8.62 9.14
C LYS A 236 12.60 -9.96 8.96
N GLU A 237 13.81 -10.09 9.49
CA GLU A 237 14.59 -11.33 9.46
C GLU A 237 13.95 -12.40 10.34
N ALA A 238 13.59 -12.06 11.58
CA ALA A 238 12.89 -12.95 12.49
C ALA A 238 11.53 -13.40 11.92
N TYR A 239 10.74 -12.47 11.37
CA TYR A 239 9.47 -12.79 10.70
C TYR A 239 9.66 -13.74 9.51
N ARG A 240 10.70 -13.53 8.68
CA ARG A 240 11.00 -14.46 7.57
C ARG A 240 11.40 -15.83 8.07
N GLY A 241 12.26 -15.90 9.10
CA GLY A 241 12.70 -17.15 9.68
C GLY A 241 11.53 -17.97 10.22
N TRP A 242 10.62 -17.31 10.96
CA TRP A 242 9.39 -17.95 11.43
C TRP A 242 8.50 -18.41 10.27
N LYS A 243 8.25 -17.54 9.29
CA LYS A 243 7.39 -17.87 8.14
C LYS A 243 7.94 -19.01 7.28
N GLN A 244 9.26 -19.22 7.29
CA GLN A 244 9.94 -20.31 6.57
C GLN A 244 10.10 -21.58 7.42
N GLY A 245 9.58 -21.60 8.65
CA GLY A 245 9.73 -22.73 9.57
C GLY A 245 11.15 -22.92 10.12
N GLN A 246 12.01 -21.91 9.95
CA GLN A 246 13.40 -21.91 10.41
C GLN A 246 13.53 -21.44 11.87
N VAL A 247 12.51 -20.76 12.40
CA VAL A 247 12.47 -20.18 13.75
C VAL A 247 11.12 -20.54 14.39
N ALA A 248 11.13 -20.96 15.65
CA ALA A 248 9.91 -21.29 16.38
C ALA A 248 9.06 -20.04 16.65
N TRP A 249 7.75 -20.21 16.86
CA TRP A 249 6.85 -19.08 17.16
C TRP A 249 7.24 -18.38 18.47
N GLU A 250 7.70 -19.14 19.47
CA GLU A 250 8.15 -18.61 20.76
C GLU A 250 9.35 -17.66 20.59
N GLU A 251 10.30 -18.04 19.75
CA GLU A 251 11.54 -17.29 19.48
C GLU A 251 11.27 -16.02 18.64
N TYR A 252 10.33 -16.09 17.69
CA TYR A 252 9.87 -14.89 16.98
C TYR A 252 9.17 -13.90 17.93
N ARG A 253 8.33 -14.39 18.85
CA ARG A 253 7.56 -13.53 19.76
C ARG A 253 8.45 -12.72 20.69
N GLU A 254 9.61 -13.24 21.08
CA GLU A 254 10.59 -12.51 21.90
C GLU A 254 11.32 -11.39 21.14
N THR A 255 11.23 -11.39 19.80
CA THR A 255 11.91 -10.42 18.92
C THR A 255 11.04 -9.21 18.56
N VAL A 256 9.74 -9.25 18.88
CA VAL A 256 8.72 -8.24 18.50
C VAL A 256 8.45 -7.27 19.64
#